data_AF-A0A091GC71-F1
#
_entry.id   AF-A0A091GC71-F1
#
_cell.length_a   1.000
_cell.length_b   1.000
_cell.length_c   1.000
_cell.angle_alpha   90.00
_cell.angle_beta   90.00
_cell.angle_gamma   90.00
#
_symmetry.space_group_name_H-M   'P 1'
#
loop_
_entity.id
_entity.type
_entity.pdbx_description
1 polymer ?
#
loop_
_entity_poly.entity_id
_entity_poly.type
_entity_poly.pdbx_seq_one_letter_code
_entity_poly.pdbx_strand_id
1 'polypeptide(L)'
;FLLADFQRRGIDVTHVVLHPHGDMPCACCLLNAANGSRTIVLHDTKLPDVTARDFERVDLSQYKWIHWEARNPVEQAAMMRRVQQHNQAQPAEQRAGGERSCEGLFGATEVQGAVFVSKDLVQHLGFHSAPEALQGLRGRATLICAWAEAGADALGPDGQLLHSDAFPPEALVDTLGAGDTFNAAVIFALSEGRSLQDALTFGCRIAGKKCGVLGFDGIV
;
A
#
# COMPACT_ATOMS: atom_id res chain seq x y z
N PHE A 1 -8.00 -4.53 -22.28
CA PHE A 1 -6.56 -4.45 -21.95
C PHE A 1 -6.30 -4.86 -20.51
N LEU A 2 -6.72 -4.08 -19.50
CA LEU A 2 -6.41 -4.36 -18.08
C LEU A 2 -6.78 -5.77 -17.58
N LEU A 3 -8.00 -6.25 -17.87
CA LEU A 3 -8.41 -7.61 -17.48
C LEU A 3 -7.51 -8.72 -18.05
N ALA A 4 -7.00 -8.53 -19.26
CA ALA A 4 -6.08 -9.48 -19.88
C ALA A 4 -4.70 -9.43 -19.22
N ASP A 5 -4.24 -8.26 -18.77
CA ASP A 5 -2.99 -8.13 -18.03
C ASP A 5 -3.09 -8.75 -16.63
N PHE A 6 -4.20 -8.53 -15.91
CA PHE A 6 -4.49 -9.21 -14.65
C PHE A 6 -4.46 -10.73 -14.81
N GLN A 7 -5.16 -11.25 -15.82
CA GLN A 7 -5.17 -12.68 -16.11
C GLN A 7 -3.76 -13.21 -16.44
N ARG A 8 -2.96 -12.46 -17.21
CA ARG A 8 -1.57 -12.83 -17.53
C ARG A 8 -0.69 -12.93 -16.28
N ARG A 9 -0.95 -12.11 -15.27
CA ARG A 9 -0.25 -12.13 -13.98
C ARG A 9 -0.86 -13.08 -12.95
N GLY A 10 -1.93 -13.81 -13.31
CA GLY A 10 -2.63 -14.72 -12.40
C GLY A 10 -3.37 -14.01 -11.28
N ILE A 11 -3.77 -12.75 -11.48
CA ILE A 11 -4.52 -11.95 -10.51
C ILE A 11 -6.01 -12.25 -10.68
N ASP A 12 -6.65 -12.69 -9.59
CA ASP A 12 -8.08 -12.94 -9.54
C ASP A 12 -8.86 -11.62 -9.60
N VAL A 13 -9.80 -11.53 -10.53
CA VAL A 13 -10.66 -10.36 -10.78
C VAL A 13 -12.13 -10.61 -10.47
N THR A 14 -12.45 -11.70 -9.78
CA THR A 14 -13.83 -12.12 -9.44
C THR A 14 -14.60 -11.04 -8.67
N HIS A 15 -13.92 -10.23 -7.88
CA HIS A 15 -14.52 -9.17 -7.07
C HIS A 15 -14.46 -7.77 -7.70
N VAL A 16 -14.03 -7.64 -8.95
CA VAL A 16 -14.05 -6.34 -9.65
C VAL A 16 -15.50 -5.88 -9.86
N VAL A 17 -15.81 -4.65 -9.44
CA VAL A 17 -17.11 -4.02 -9.66
C VAL A 17 -17.16 -3.45 -11.07
N LEU A 18 -18.08 -3.96 -11.89
CA LEU A 18 -18.31 -3.46 -13.25
C LEU A 18 -19.39 -2.38 -13.24
N HIS A 19 -19.05 -1.20 -13.75
CA HIS A 19 -20.00 -0.12 -13.96
C HIS A 19 -20.57 -0.18 -15.39
N PRO A 20 -21.90 0.00 -15.57
CA PRO A 20 -22.51 -0.04 -16.90
C PRO A 20 -22.12 1.17 -17.77
N HIS A 21 -21.64 2.25 -17.15
CA HIS A 21 -21.28 3.50 -17.79
C HIS A 21 -20.03 4.10 -17.13
N GLY A 22 -19.35 4.98 -17.87
CA GLY A 22 -18.12 5.65 -17.46
C GLY A 22 -16.90 5.02 -18.12
N ASP A 23 -15.80 5.78 -18.13
CA ASP A 23 -14.53 5.37 -18.70
C ASP A 23 -13.59 4.88 -17.59
N MET A 24 -12.70 3.95 -17.90
CA MET A 24 -11.67 3.51 -16.95
C MET A 24 -10.61 4.62 -16.79
N PRO A 25 -10.15 4.93 -15.56
CA PRO A 25 -9.07 5.89 -15.35
C PRO A 25 -7.84 5.54 -16.19
N CYS A 26 -7.25 6.55 -16.82
CA CYS A 26 -6.04 6.42 -17.62
C CYS A 26 -5.03 7.47 -17.18
N ALA A 27 -3.74 7.16 -17.24
CA ALA A 27 -2.69 8.12 -16.93
C ALA A 27 -1.70 8.24 -18.08
N CYS A 28 -1.30 9.47 -18.40
CA CYS A 28 -0.14 9.75 -19.23
C CYS A 28 1.08 9.92 -18.32
N CYS A 29 2.00 8.96 -18.38
CA CYS A 29 3.22 8.97 -17.58
C CYS A 29 4.40 9.42 -18.44
N LEU A 30 4.97 10.58 -18.13
CA LEU A 30 6.21 11.08 -18.74
C LEU A 30 7.38 10.68 -17.85
N LEU A 31 8.30 9.88 -18.40
CA LEU A 31 9.51 9.45 -17.71
C LEU A 31 10.72 10.19 -18.27
N ASN A 32 11.49 10.83 -17.40
CA ASN A 32 12.71 11.53 -17.78
C ASN A 32 13.92 10.60 -17.63
N ALA A 33 14.44 10.12 -18.76
CA ALA A 33 15.59 9.22 -18.78
C ALA A 33 16.89 9.84 -18.22
N ALA A 34 17.01 11.17 -18.13
CA ALA A 34 18.23 11.82 -17.67
C ALA A 34 18.37 11.82 -16.14
N ASN A 35 17.26 11.84 -15.40
CA ASN A 35 17.27 11.93 -13.93
C ASN A 35 16.29 10.97 -13.24
N GLY A 36 15.60 10.12 -14.00
CA GLY A 36 14.63 9.15 -13.50
C GLY A 36 13.35 9.76 -12.90
N SER A 37 13.12 11.06 -13.08
CA SER A 37 11.89 11.70 -12.61
C SER A 37 10.69 11.24 -13.44
N ARG A 38 9.52 11.28 -12.83
CA ARG A 38 8.25 10.99 -13.50
C ARG A 38 7.24 12.10 -13.29
N THR A 39 6.44 12.36 -14.31
CA THR A 39 5.28 13.25 -14.22
C THR A 39 4.07 12.47 -14.69
N ILE A 40 3.06 12.37 -13.83
CA ILE A 40 1.84 11.60 -14.09
C ILE A 40 0.70 12.60 -14.28
N VAL A 41 0.10 12.59 -15.46
CA VAL A 41 -1.15 13.29 -15.74
C VAL A 41 -2.27 12.26 -15.70
N LEU A 42 -2.96 12.19 -14.56
CA LEU A 42 -4.06 11.27 -14.33
C LEU A 42 -5.36 11.86 -14.91
N HIS A 43 -5.98 11.11 -15.82
CA HIS A 43 -7.37 11.33 -16.20
C HIS A 43 -8.25 10.46 -15.30
N ASP A 44 -8.60 11.01 -14.14
CA ASP A 44 -9.58 10.39 -13.27
C ASP A 44 -10.99 10.64 -13.84
N THR A 45 -11.62 9.54 -14.25
CA THR A 45 -12.92 9.52 -14.91
C THR A 45 -14.07 9.59 -13.91
N LYS A 46 -13.78 9.66 -12.60
CA LYS A 46 -14.77 9.73 -11.50
C LYS A 46 -15.72 8.54 -11.51
N LEU A 47 -15.24 7.36 -11.89
CA LEU A 47 -15.98 6.14 -11.63
C LEU A 47 -16.28 6.05 -10.11
N PRO A 48 -17.47 5.56 -9.72
CA PRO A 48 -17.76 5.36 -8.31
C PRO A 48 -16.75 4.41 -7.68
N ASP A 49 -16.22 4.76 -6.52
CA ASP A 49 -15.40 3.83 -5.74
C ASP A 49 -16.22 2.61 -5.31
N VAL A 50 -15.53 1.50 -5.02
CA VAL A 50 -16.12 0.29 -4.43
C VAL A 50 -16.86 0.65 -3.13
N THR A 51 -18.07 0.13 -2.97
CA THR A 51 -18.90 0.39 -1.78
C THR A 51 -18.83 -0.76 -0.78
N ALA A 52 -19.17 -0.51 0.48
CA ALA A 52 -19.30 -1.53 1.51
C ALA A 52 -20.27 -2.64 1.11
N ARG A 53 -21.33 -2.30 0.36
CA ARG A 53 -22.30 -3.26 -0.19
C ARG A 53 -21.67 -4.18 -1.24
N ASP A 54 -20.75 -3.67 -2.07
CA ASP A 54 -20.01 -4.52 -3.00
C ASP A 54 -19.10 -5.48 -2.24
N PHE A 55 -18.42 -4.95 -1.20
CA PHE A 55 -17.51 -5.72 -0.36
C PHE A 55 -18.20 -6.82 0.46
N GLU A 56 -19.50 -6.69 0.80
CA GLU A 56 -20.29 -7.75 1.46
C GLU A 56 -20.25 -9.09 0.72
N ARG A 57 -20.03 -9.08 -0.60
CA ARG A 57 -19.98 -10.27 -1.45
C ARG A 57 -18.66 -11.03 -1.33
N VAL A 58 -17.63 -10.41 -0.76
CA VAL A 58 -16.32 -11.03 -0.57
C VAL A 58 -16.39 -12.00 0.59
N ASP A 59 -16.04 -13.26 0.33
CA ASP A 59 -15.86 -14.27 1.37
C ASP A 59 -14.51 -14.07 2.05
N LEU A 60 -14.55 -13.50 3.27
CA LEU A 60 -13.35 -13.13 4.02
C LEU A 60 -12.51 -14.33 4.43
N SER A 61 -13.07 -15.54 4.47
CA SER A 61 -12.32 -16.75 4.85
C SER A 61 -11.26 -17.17 3.83
N GLN A 62 -11.34 -16.64 2.60
CA GLN A 62 -10.40 -16.93 1.51
C GLN A 62 -9.13 -16.08 1.58
N TYR A 63 -9.08 -15.07 2.47
CA TYR A 63 -8.01 -14.08 2.49
C TYR A 63 -7.29 -14.05 3.84
N LYS A 64 -5.96 -14.20 3.80
CA LYS A 64 -5.09 -14.00 4.98
C LYS A 64 -4.75 -12.53 5.23
N TRP A 65 -4.90 -11.68 4.21
CA TRP A 65 -4.53 -10.27 4.26
C TRP A 65 -5.45 -9.45 3.35
N ILE A 66 -5.86 -8.26 3.80
CA ILE A 66 -6.64 -7.32 3.00
C ILE A 66 -5.99 -5.94 3.08
N HIS A 67 -5.66 -5.39 1.91
CA HIS A 67 -5.05 -4.08 1.72
C HIS A 67 -6.09 -3.08 1.16
N TRP A 68 -6.14 -1.87 1.71
CA TRP A 68 -6.94 -0.76 1.17
C TRP A 68 -6.06 0.42 0.73
N GLU A 69 -6.20 0.84 -0.53
CA GLU A 69 -5.77 2.15 -1.01
C GLU A 69 -6.71 3.23 -0.46
N ALA A 70 -6.20 4.29 0.17
CA ALA A 70 -7.03 5.37 0.72
C ALA A 70 -7.82 6.11 -0.39
N ARG A 71 -9.15 5.92 -0.45
CA ARG A 71 -10.04 6.61 -1.40
C ARG A 71 -11.28 7.17 -0.73
N ASN A 72 -12.35 6.38 -0.62
CA ASN A 72 -13.58 6.77 0.05
C ASN A 72 -13.54 6.42 1.56
N PRO A 73 -13.33 7.39 2.48
CA PRO A 73 -13.30 7.17 3.94
C PRO A 73 -14.45 6.33 4.48
N VAL A 74 -15.66 6.68 4.04
CA VAL A 74 -16.89 6.28 4.71
C VAL A 74 -17.18 4.83 4.37
N GLU A 75 -17.07 4.49 3.09
CA GLU A 75 -17.22 3.13 2.59
C GLU A 75 -16.12 2.22 3.16
N GLN A 76 -14.86 2.66 3.11
CA GLN A 76 -13.73 1.86 3.61
C GLN A 76 -13.80 1.64 5.12
N ALA A 77 -14.26 2.62 5.90
CA ALA A 77 -14.47 2.44 7.34
C ALA A 77 -15.53 1.37 7.65
N ALA A 78 -16.57 1.24 6.80
CA ALA A 78 -17.56 0.18 6.95
C ALA A 78 -16.98 -1.20 6.56
N MET A 79 -16.18 -1.27 5.50
CA MET A 79 -15.47 -2.49 5.09
C MET A 79 -14.51 -3.00 6.18
N MET A 80 -13.71 -2.10 6.75
CA MET A 80 -12.76 -2.45 7.82
C MET A 80 -13.48 -2.95 9.09
N ARG A 81 -14.59 -2.31 9.48
CA ARG A 81 -15.44 -2.77 10.60
C ARG A 81 -15.96 -4.19 10.37
N ARG A 82 -16.37 -4.53 9.14
CA ARG A 82 -16.79 -5.90 8.79
C ARG A 82 -15.66 -6.91 8.97
N VAL A 83 -14.43 -6.58 8.56
CA VAL A 83 -13.26 -7.47 8.75
C VAL A 83 -12.93 -7.65 10.22
N GLN A 84 -13.00 -6.57 11.03
CA GLN A 84 -12.82 -6.66 12.48
C GLN A 84 -13.86 -7.58 13.14
N GLN A 85 -15.14 -7.43 12.79
CA GLN A 85 -16.22 -8.28 13.30
C GLN A 85 -16.02 -9.74 12.90
N HIS A 86 -15.61 -10.00 11.66
CA HIS A 86 -15.25 -11.34 11.20
C HIS A 86 -14.12 -11.93 12.05
N ASN A 87 -13.01 -11.20 12.22
CA ASN A 87 -11.85 -11.64 12.98
C ASN A 87 -12.16 -11.90 14.47
N GLN A 88 -13.09 -11.14 15.07
CA GLN A 88 -13.53 -11.36 16.46
C GLN A 88 -14.23 -12.72 16.63
N ALA A 89 -14.89 -13.22 15.59
CA ALA A 89 -15.53 -14.53 15.59
C ALA A 89 -14.56 -15.68 15.26
N GLN A 90 -13.35 -15.40 14.78
CA GLN A 90 -12.36 -16.41 14.40
C GLN A 90 -11.30 -16.67 15.49
N PRO A 91 -10.77 -17.91 15.58
CA PRO A 91 -9.54 -18.21 16.31
C PRO A 91 -8.39 -17.32 15.84
N ALA A 92 -7.44 -17.01 16.72
CA ALA A 92 -6.34 -16.08 16.41
C ALA A 92 -5.55 -16.45 15.14
N GLU A 93 -5.38 -17.76 14.89
CA GLU A 93 -4.66 -18.32 13.74
C GLU A 93 -5.40 -18.17 12.40
N GLN A 94 -6.71 -17.91 12.43
CA GLN A 94 -7.58 -17.81 11.26
C GLN A 94 -8.03 -16.37 10.98
N ARG A 95 -7.49 -15.40 11.73
CA ARG A 95 -7.79 -13.97 11.53
C ARG A 95 -7.05 -13.46 10.30
N ALA A 96 -7.74 -12.74 9.44
CA ALA A 96 -7.11 -12.01 8.35
C ALA A 96 -6.37 -10.79 8.91
N GLY A 97 -5.11 -10.58 8.50
CA GLY A 97 -4.43 -9.31 8.69
C GLY A 97 -5.16 -8.21 7.93
N GLY A 98 -5.42 -7.06 8.58
CA GLY A 98 -5.94 -5.87 7.93
C GLY A 98 -4.86 -4.81 7.84
N GLU A 99 -4.68 -4.18 6.69
CA GLU A 99 -3.70 -3.11 6.52
C GLU A 99 -4.20 -2.08 5.51
N ARG A 100 -3.81 -0.83 5.72
CA ARG A 100 -4.32 0.31 4.96
C ARG A 100 -3.18 1.24 4.58
N SER A 101 -3.18 1.74 3.35
CA SER A 101 -2.43 2.95 3.03
C SER A 101 -3.23 4.19 3.40
N CYS A 102 -2.55 5.18 3.97
CA CYS A 102 -3.11 6.45 4.38
C CYS A 102 -2.58 7.55 3.47
N GLU A 103 -3.49 8.11 2.67
CA GLU A 103 -3.32 9.34 1.89
C GLU A 103 -4.41 10.35 2.32
N GLY A 104 -4.25 10.97 3.49
CA GLY A 104 -5.15 12.04 3.97
C GLY A 104 -6.26 11.64 4.94
N LEU A 105 -6.29 10.38 5.41
CA LEU A 105 -7.44 9.83 6.14
C LEU A 105 -7.11 9.39 7.56
N PHE A 106 -7.14 10.34 8.50
CA PHE A 106 -6.94 10.12 9.93
C PHE A 106 -8.27 9.87 10.68
N GLY A 107 -9.15 9.07 10.08
CA GLY A 107 -10.39 8.61 10.71
C GLY A 107 -10.31 7.12 11.03
N ALA A 108 -10.30 6.79 12.32
CA ALA A 108 -10.29 5.45 12.92
C ALA A 108 -8.92 4.75 13.02
N THR A 109 -8.17 5.14 14.05
CA THR A 109 -7.00 4.45 14.64
C THR A 109 -7.35 3.13 15.36
N GLU A 110 -8.46 2.48 15.00
CA GLU A 110 -8.97 1.28 15.66
C GLU A 110 -8.63 -0.03 14.94
N VAL A 111 -7.94 0.05 13.80
CA VAL A 111 -7.55 -1.15 13.04
C VAL A 111 -6.29 -1.76 13.64
N GLN A 112 -6.40 -3.02 14.09
CA GLN A 112 -5.22 -3.86 14.32
C GLN A 112 -4.60 -4.14 12.95
N GLY A 113 -3.42 -3.59 12.69
CA GLY A 113 -2.83 -3.64 11.36
C GLY A 113 -1.56 -2.81 11.19
N ALA A 114 -1.06 -2.82 9.96
CA ALA A 114 -0.07 -1.86 9.50
C ALA A 114 -0.74 -0.70 8.75
N VAL A 115 -0.14 0.48 8.83
CA VAL A 115 -0.59 1.69 8.15
C VAL A 115 0.59 2.27 7.38
N PHE A 116 0.47 2.33 6.06
CA PHE A 116 1.47 2.97 5.20
C PHE A 116 1.17 4.44 5.04
N VAL A 117 2.12 5.31 5.37
CA VAL A 117 1.97 6.76 5.28
C VAL A 117 2.92 7.27 4.20
N SER A 118 2.39 7.97 3.20
CA SER A 118 3.22 8.49 2.09
C SER A 118 4.03 9.71 2.52
N LYS A 119 5.22 9.87 1.93
CA LYS A 119 6.08 11.05 2.11
C LYS A 119 5.31 12.36 1.85
N ASP A 120 4.52 12.40 0.79
CA ASP A 120 3.76 13.59 0.39
C ASP A 120 2.70 13.96 1.42
N LEU A 121 2.00 12.97 1.99
CA LEU A 121 1.07 13.21 3.09
C LEU A 121 1.80 13.73 4.32
N VAL A 122 2.92 13.11 4.70
CA VAL A 122 3.72 13.53 5.85
C VAL A 122 4.15 14.99 5.70
N GLN A 123 4.65 15.37 4.52
CA GLN A 123 5.05 16.74 4.22
C GLN A 123 3.86 17.71 4.24
N HIS A 124 2.69 17.28 3.74
CA HIS A 124 1.47 18.08 3.79
C HIS A 124 1.01 18.37 5.23
N LEU A 125 1.24 17.45 6.17
CA LEU A 125 0.95 17.62 7.59
C LEU A 125 1.97 18.52 8.31
N GLY A 126 3.02 18.97 7.63
CA GLY A 126 4.04 19.86 8.19
C GLY A 126 5.22 19.15 8.85
N PHE A 127 5.31 17.82 8.74
CA PHE A 127 6.49 17.08 9.20
C PHE A 127 7.59 17.08 8.12
N HIS A 128 8.85 16.98 8.54
CA HIS A 128 9.99 17.07 7.64
C HIS A 128 10.76 15.75 7.48
N SER A 129 10.41 14.72 8.26
CA SER A 129 11.03 13.38 8.19
C SER A 129 10.05 12.27 8.55
N ALA A 130 10.32 11.05 8.10
CA ALA A 130 9.54 9.87 8.48
C ALA A 130 9.56 9.62 10.01
N PRO A 131 10.71 9.63 10.71
CA PRO A 131 10.74 9.46 12.17
C PRO A 131 9.85 10.43 12.94
N GLU A 132 9.90 11.73 12.59
CA GLU A 132 9.10 12.78 13.21
C GLU A 132 7.61 12.51 13.05
N ALA A 133 7.19 12.14 11.83
CA ALA A 133 5.81 11.86 11.51
C ALA A 133 5.29 10.61 12.25
N LEU A 134 6.07 9.54 12.26
CA LEU A 134 5.69 8.29 12.92
C LEU A 134 5.53 8.50 14.43
N GLN A 135 6.42 9.28 15.05
CA GLN A 135 6.31 9.64 16.46
C GLN A 135 5.09 10.54 16.74
N GLY A 136 4.83 11.52 15.88
CA GLY A 136 3.69 12.44 16.02
C GLY A 136 2.33 11.78 15.79
N LEU A 137 2.26 10.75 14.94
CA LEU A 137 1.04 10.03 14.57
C LEU A 137 0.82 8.75 15.38
N ARG A 138 1.69 8.46 16.36
CA ARG A 138 1.72 7.20 17.11
C ARG A 138 0.33 6.80 17.61
N GLY A 139 -0.06 5.56 17.30
CA GLY A 139 -1.33 4.97 17.70
C GLY A 139 -1.17 3.52 18.15
N ARG A 140 -2.27 2.75 18.06
CA ARG A 140 -2.28 1.31 18.36
C ARG A 140 -1.81 0.43 17.19
N ALA A 141 -1.70 1.00 16.00
CA ALA A 141 -1.27 0.32 14.79
C ALA A 141 0.24 0.47 14.54
N THR A 142 0.80 -0.43 13.76
CA THR A 142 2.15 -0.27 13.22
C THR A 142 2.12 0.77 12.11
N LEU A 143 2.92 1.82 12.22
CA LEU A 143 3.04 2.84 11.18
C LEU A 143 4.29 2.57 10.34
N ILE A 144 4.20 2.72 9.03
CA ILE A 144 5.31 2.50 8.08
C ILE A 144 5.34 3.69 7.12
N CYS A 145 6.51 4.30 6.92
CA CYS A 145 6.66 5.44 6.03
C CYS A 145 7.92 5.27 5.17
N ALA A 146 7.72 5.13 3.85
CA ALA A 146 8.81 5.15 2.89
C ALA A 146 9.20 6.60 2.55
N TRP A 147 10.49 6.88 2.51
CA TRP A 147 11.06 8.21 2.28
C TRP A 147 11.98 8.27 1.06
N ALA A 148 11.59 7.54 0.01
CA ALA A 148 12.31 7.47 -1.27
C ALA A 148 13.78 7.03 -1.08
N GLU A 149 14.75 7.82 -1.53
CA GLU A 149 16.18 7.52 -1.47
C GLU A 149 16.74 7.43 -0.04
N ALA A 150 16.03 7.98 0.95
CA ALA A 150 16.40 7.87 2.36
C ALA A 150 15.94 6.54 2.99
N GLY A 151 15.29 5.65 2.22
CA GLY A 151 14.84 4.36 2.71
C GLY A 151 13.43 4.42 3.29
N ALA A 152 13.20 3.72 4.39
CA ALA A 152 11.90 3.68 5.05
C ALA A 152 12.05 3.49 6.56
N ASP A 153 11.07 3.99 7.29
CA ASP A 153 10.99 3.88 8.74
C ASP A 153 9.68 3.22 9.15
N ALA A 154 9.69 2.55 10.29
CA ALA A 154 8.48 1.97 10.89
C ALA A 154 8.46 2.18 12.40
N LEU A 155 7.25 2.32 12.95
CA LEU A 155 7.02 2.44 14.39
C LEU A 155 5.94 1.46 14.81
N GLY A 156 6.33 0.45 15.58
CA GLY A 156 5.42 -0.53 16.16
C GLY A 156 4.71 -0.03 17.42
N PRO A 157 3.76 -0.81 17.96
CA PRO A 157 3.10 -0.51 19.23
C PRO A 157 4.07 -0.45 20.43
N ASP A 158 5.17 -1.19 20.36
CA ASP A 158 6.28 -1.16 21.34
C ASP A 158 6.98 0.20 21.41
N GLY A 159 6.79 1.05 20.41
CA GLY A 159 7.41 2.36 20.30
C GLY A 159 8.86 2.33 19.83
N GLN A 160 9.35 1.17 19.36
CA GLN A 160 10.67 1.10 18.76
C GLN A 160 10.61 1.63 17.33
N LEU A 161 11.38 2.68 17.07
CA LEU A 161 11.60 3.17 15.71
C LEU A 161 12.58 2.24 14.99
N LEU A 162 12.16 1.73 13.85
CA LEU A 162 12.94 0.88 12.96
C LEU A 162 13.22 1.64 11.67
N HIS A 163 14.38 1.36 11.08
CA HIS A 163 14.84 2.01 9.85
C HIS A 163 15.46 0.98 8.91
N SER A 164 15.28 1.18 7.62
CA SER A 164 16.06 0.52 6.59
C SER A 164 16.46 1.53 5.52
N ASP A 165 17.75 1.58 5.21
CA ASP A 165 18.26 2.32 4.05
C ASP A 165 17.57 1.87 2.76
N ALA A 166 17.54 2.77 1.77
CA ALA A 166 17.20 2.41 0.40
C ALA A 166 18.31 1.55 -0.23
N PHE A 167 17.93 0.75 -1.22
CA PHE A 167 18.87 -0.05 -2.02
C PHE A 167 18.85 0.46 -3.47
N PRO A 168 19.45 1.63 -3.76
CA PRO A 168 19.38 2.22 -5.10
C PRO A 168 20.04 1.29 -6.13
N PRO A 169 19.48 1.20 -7.35
CA PRO A 169 20.12 0.47 -8.44
C PRO A 169 21.36 1.21 -8.92
N GLU A 170 22.25 0.52 -9.65
CA GLU A 170 23.42 1.16 -10.29
C GLU A 170 23.00 2.27 -11.25
N ALA A 171 21.89 2.07 -11.97
CA ALA A 171 21.29 3.05 -12.86
C ALA A 171 19.80 3.18 -12.56
N LEU A 172 19.33 4.42 -12.37
CA LEU A 172 17.92 4.72 -12.21
C LEU A 172 17.22 4.72 -13.57
N VAL A 173 16.26 3.82 -13.76
CA VAL A 173 15.58 3.62 -15.06
C VAL A 173 14.13 4.08 -14.98
N ASP A 174 13.37 3.60 -14.00
CA ASP A 174 11.95 3.88 -13.88
C ASP A 174 11.50 3.82 -12.41
N THR A 175 11.02 4.93 -11.86
CA THR A 175 10.53 5.00 -10.48
C THR A 175 9.02 4.79 -10.32
N LEU A 176 8.27 4.62 -11.42
CA LEU A 176 6.81 4.49 -11.40
C LEU A 176 6.37 3.24 -10.63
N GLY A 177 5.54 3.39 -9.60
CA GLY A 177 5.11 2.25 -8.78
C GLY A 177 6.19 1.68 -7.84
N ALA A 178 7.29 2.39 -7.59
CA ALA A 178 8.28 1.97 -6.58
C ALA A 178 7.69 1.96 -5.16
N GLY A 179 6.80 2.92 -4.84
CA GLY A 179 6.06 2.93 -3.57
C GLY A 179 5.10 1.75 -3.45
N ASP A 180 4.35 1.45 -4.50
CA ASP A 180 3.44 0.28 -4.52
C ASP A 180 4.21 -1.03 -4.38
N THR A 181 5.39 -1.10 -5.03
CA THR A 181 6.31 -2.24 -4.91
C THR A 181 6.81 -2.39 -3.47
N PHE A 182 7.18 -1.30 -2.81
CA PHE A 182 7.55 -1.31 -1.40
C PHE A 182 6.41 -1.82 -0.53
N ASN A 183 5.20 -1.26 -0.67
CA ASN A 183 4.03 -1.67 0.10
C ASN A 183 3.76 -3.18 -0.09
N ALA A 184 3.67 -3.65 -1.34
CA ALA A 184 3.42 -5.05 -1.65
C ALA A 184 4.50 -6.00 -1.10
N ALA A 185 5.77 -5.61 -1.18
CA ALA A 185 6.88 -6.42 -0.65
C ALA A 185 6.87 -6.49 0.89
N VAL A 186 6.58 -5.38 1.57
CA VAL A 186 6.42 -5.36 3.04
C VAL A 186 5.23 -6.24 3.45
N ILE A 187 4.08 -6.09 2.79
CA ILE A 187 2.89 -6.92 3.02
C ILE A 187 3.21 -8.40 2.85
N PHE A 188 3.86 -8.76 1.75
CA PHE A 188 4.29 -10.13 1.48
C PHE A 188 5.15 -10.66 2.63
N ALA A 189 6.20 -9.94 3.01
CA ALA A 189 7.11 -10.34 4.07
C ALA A 189 6.41 -10.51 5.44
N LEU A 190 5.53 -9.58 5.81
CA LEU A 190 4.74 -9.67 7.04
C LEU A 190 3.75 -10.85 7.00
N SER A 191 3.13 -11.09 5.84
CA SER A 191 2.19 -12.20 5.64
C SER A 191 2.84 -13.60 5.67
N GLU A 192 4.17 -13.64 5.53
CA GLU A 192 5.02 -14.84 5.69
C GLU A 192 5.61 -14.95 7.11
N GLY A 193 5.19 -14.08 8.03
CA GLY A 193 5.60 -14.11 9.44
C GLY A 193 6.99 -13.54 9.71
N ARG A 194 7.58 -12.77 8.78
CA ARG A 194 8.86 -12.10 9.02
C ARG A 194 8.71 -10.96 10.02
N SER A 195 9.82 -10.58 10.66
CA SER A 195 9.83 -9.43 11.56
C SER A 195 9.55 -8.13 10.81
N LEU A 196 9.08 -7.09 11.52
CA LEU A 196 8.85 -5.77 10.93
C LEU A 196 10.13 -5.19 10.31
N GLN A 197 11.29 -5.38 10.97
CA GLN A 197 12.58 -4.94 10.45
C GLN A 197 12.94 -5.67 9.14
N ASP A 198 12.76 -7.00 9.09
CA ASP A 198 13.06 -7.77 7.88
C ASP A 198 12.10 -7.42 6.73
N ALA A 199 10.84 -7.18 7.05
CA ALA A 199 9.85 -6.75 6.07
C ALA A 199 10.18 -5.36 5.50
N LEU A 200 10.60 -4.42 6.35
CA LEU A 200 11.02 -3.08 5.96
C LEU A 200 12.23 -3.13 5.00
N THR A 201 13.26 -3.90 5.37
CA THR A 201 14.44 -4.09 4.53
C THR A 201 14.14 -4.83 3.23
N PHE A 202 13.26 -5.84 3.27
CA PHE A 202 12.82 -6.52 2.06
C PHE A 202 12.06 -5.57 1.12
N GLY A 203 11.17 -4.75 1.66
CA GLY A 203 10.48 -3.69 0.92
C GLY A 203 11.44 -2.76 0.19
N CYS A 204 12.42 -2.19 0.92
CA CYS A 204 13.42 -1.30 0.33
C CYS A 204 14.25 -1.98 -0.76
N ARG A 205 14.59 -3.27 -0.62
CA ARG A 205 15.33 -4.04 -1.63
C ARG A 205 14.55 -4.24 -2.92
N ILE A 206 13.29 -4.68 -2.82
CA ILE A 206 12.48 -4.95 -4.02
C ILE A 206 12.11 -3.63 -4.73
N ALA A 207 11.76 -2.59 -3.98
CA ALA A 207 11.52 -1.26 -4.56
C ALA A 207 12.77 -0.67 -5.23
N GLY A 208 13.94 -0.83 -4.60
CA GLY A 208 15.22 -0.45 -5.18
C GLY A 208 15.55 -1.16 -6.48
N LYS A 209 15.37 -2.49 -6.53
CA LYS A 209 15.54 -3.28 -7.76
C LYS A 209 14.54 -2.86 -8.84
N LYS A 210 13.28 -2.60 -8.47
CA LYS A 210 12.24 -2.08 -9.38
C LYS A 210 12.67 -0.76 -10.02
N CYS A 211 13.31 0.13 -9.27
CA CYS A 211 13.79 1.40 -9.79
C CYS A 211 14.84 1.27 -10.92
N GLY A 212 15.51 0.11 -11.02
CA GLY A 212 16.53 -0.18 -12.04
C GLY A 212 16.01 -0.89 -13.29
N VAL A 213 14.71 -1.16 -13.38
CA VAL A 213 14.09 -1.86 -14.51
C VAL A 213 12.85 -1.13 -15.01
N LEU A 214 12.51 -1.29 -16.29
CA LEU A 214 11.27 -0.75 -16.83
C LEU A 214 10.09 -1.67 -16.49
N GLY A 215 9.06 -1.15 -15.84
CA GLY A 215 7.92 -1.95 -15.39
C GLY A 215 8.24 -2.84 -14.19
N PHE A 216 7.63 -4.03 -14.11
CA PHE A 216 7.71 -4.91 -12.93
C PHE A 216 8.29 -6.29 -13.21
N ASP A 217 8.62 -6.61 -14.47
CA ASP A 217 9.19 -7.92 -14.79
C ASP A 217 10.68 -7.94 -14.41
N GLY A 218 11.14 -9.05 -13.81
CA GLY A 218 12.53 -9.22 -13.39
C GLY A 218 12.90 -8.63 -12.01
N ILE A 219 11.93 -8.18 -11.22
CA ILE A 219 12.17 -7.62 -9.87
C ILE A 219 12.46 -8.68 -8.79
N VAL A 220 12.18 -9.95 -9.05
CA VAL A 220 12.57 -11.10 -8.21
C VAL A 220 13.57 -11.98 -8.94
#